data_AF-A0AAU5J5L2-F1
#
_entry.id   AF-A0AAU5J5L2-F1
#
_cell.length_a   1.000
_cell.length_b   1.000
_cell.length_c   1.000
_cell.angle_alpha   90.00
_cell.angle_beta   90.00
_cell.angle_gamma   90.00
#
_symmetry.space_group_name_H-M   'P 1'
#
loop_
_entity.id
_entity.type
_entity.pdbx_description
1 polymer ?
#
loop_
_entity_poly.entity_id
_entity_poly.type
_entity_poly.pdbx_seq_one_letter_code
_entity_poly.pdbx_strand_id
1 'polypeptide(L)'
;MERVISGPTGSARTERVIVPAKHWLKKSVDLPTPAECVAQVKLWEPPLVHNLIIATSGRFTTDAIGWAESHNDAGNVPRIDLWADNDLERLLAQKPHIVAAFGLR
;
A
#
# COMPACT_ATOMS: atom_id res chain seq x y z
N MET A 1 -9.04 10.23 -1.01
CA MET A 1 -9.66 8.91 -1.21
C MET A 1 -9.81 8.26 0.15
N GLU A 2 -10.99 7.75 0.47
CA GLU A 2 -11.31 7.18 1.78
C GLU A 2 -11.63 5.69 1.62
N ARG A 3 -11.04 4.85 2.46
CA ARG A 3 -11.26 3.40 2.51
C ARG A 3 -12.24 3.09 3.62
N VAL A 4 -13.33 2.40 3.31
CA VAL A 4 -14.28 1.91 4.33
C VAL A 4 -13.93 0.47 4.67
N ILE A 5 -13.63 0.20 5.93
CA ILE A 5 -13.43 -1.15 6.47
C ILE A 5 -14.67 -1.54 7.27
N SER A 6 -15.31 -2.63 6.87
CA SER A 6 -16.45 -3.22 7.61
C SER A 6 -15.92 -4.14 8.72
N GLY A 7 -16.32 -3.87 9.95
CA GLY A 7 -16.04 -4.70 11.11
C GLY A 7 -17.05 -5.84 11.26
N PRO A 8 -16.68 -6.91 11.98
CA PRO A 8 -17.52 -8.10 12.16
C PRO A 8 -18.83 -7.85 12.93
N THR A 9 -18.92 -6.72 13.66
CA THR A 9 -20.12 -6.32 14.41
C THR A 9 -21.00 -5.31 13.68
N GLY A 10 -20.78 -5.10 12.38
CA GLY A 10 -21.52 -4.10 11.58
C GLY A 10 -21.01 -2.67 11.74
N SER A 11 -19.90 -2.45 12.45
CA SER A 11 -19.22 -1.16 12.46
C SER A 11 -18.55 -0.89 11.10
N ALA A 12 -18.53 0.36 10.66
CA ALA A 12 -17.77 0.79 9.50
C ALA A 12 -16.76 1.85 9.92
N ARG A 13 -15.49 1.68 9.58
CA ARG A 13 -14.45 2.69 9.81
C ARG A 13 -14.00 3.26 8.48
N THR A 14 -13.99 4.59 8.40
CA THR A 14 -13.38 5.32 7.29
C THR A 14 -11.92 5.57 7.60
N GLU A 15 -11.04 5.17 6.70
CA GLU A 15 -9.60 5.35 6.79
C GLU A 15 -9.10 6.19 5.62
N ARG A 16 -8.30 7.22 5.93
CA ARG A 16 -7.59 7.97 4.89
C ARG A 16 -6.37 7.18 4.46
N VAL A 17 -6.30 6.90 3.15
CA VAL A 17 -5.26 6.05 2.56
C VAL A 17 -4.51 6.81 1.48
N ILE A 18 -3.19 6.69 1.49
CA ILE A 18 -2.32 7.15 0.40
C ILE A 18 -1.74 5.93 -0.31
N VAL A 19 -1.75 5.94 -1.65
CA VAL A 19 -1.29 4.82 -2.47
C VAL A 19 -0.24 5.28 -3.48
N PRO A 20 1.06 5.31 -3.12
CA PRO A 20 2.12 5.54 -4.09
C PRO A 20 2.27 4.31 -4.98
N ALA A 21 2.16 4.51 -6.30
CA ALA A 21 2.38 3.47 -7.29
C ALA A 21 3.74 3.66 -7.99
N LYS A 22 4.56 2.62 -8.01
CA LYS A 22 5.85 2.60 -8.71
C LYS A 22 5.85 1.46 -9.73
N HIS A 23 5.99 1.78 -11.01
CA HIS A 23 6.08 0.76 -12.05
C HIS A 23 7.55 0.39 -12.32
N TRP A 24 8.07 -0.60 -11.60
CA TRP A 24 9.45 -1.08 -11.73
C TRP A 24 9.48 -2.57 -12.09
N LEU A 25 9.73 -2.86 -13.37
CA LEU A 25 9.76 -4.24 -13.89
C LEU A 25 11.09 -4.96 -13.67
N LYS A 26 12.19 -4.21 -13.50
CA LYS A 26 13.55 -4.76 -13.38
C LYS A 26 14.27 -4.38 -12.09
N LYS A 27 13.62 -3.55 -11.25
CA LYS A 27 14.20 -3.00 -10.04
C LYS A 27 13.28 -3.31 -8.86
N SER A 28 13.84 -3.83 -7.79
CA SER A 28 13.12 -3.99 -6.53
C SER A 28 12.99 -2.65 -5.81
N VAL A 29 11.87 -2.47 -5.11
CA VAL A 29 11.68 -1.34 -4.20
C VAL A 29 12.50 -1.60 -2.95
N ASP A 30 13.41 -0.68 -2.64
CA ASP A 30 14.33 -0.79 -1.52
C ASP A 30 13.90 0.07 -0.32
N LEU A 31 14.52 -0.18 0.85
CA LEU A 31 14.17 0.42 2.14
C LEU A 31 13.99 1.95 2.13
N PRO A 32 14.81 2.75 1.41
CA PRO A 32 14.62 4.20 1.40
C PRO A 32 13.23 4.62 0.92
N THR A 33 12.60 3.85 0.03
CA THR A 33 11.30 4.20 -0.55
C THR A 33 10.19 4.21 0.50
N PRO A 34 9.94 3.13 1.28
CA PRO A 34 8.99 3.19 2.40
C PRO A 34 9.28 4.32 3.40
N ALA A 35 10.55 4.51 3.79
CA ALA A 35 10.93 5.54 4.75
C ALA A 35 10.63 6.96 4.24
N GLU A 36 10.97 7.26 2.98
CA GLU A 36 10.65 8.52 2.33
C GLU A 36 9.14 8.74 2.21
N CYS A 37 8.38 7.71 1.83
CA CYS A 37 6.92 7.81 1.73
C CYS A 37 6.30 8.14 3.09
N VAL A 38 6.73 7.51 4.19
CA VAL A 38 6.26 7.84 5.54
C VAL A 38 6.56 9.28 5.91
N ALA A 39 7.77 9.77 5.61
CA ALA A 39 8.13 11.17 5.85
C ALA A 39 7.26 12.13 5.03
N GLN A 40 6.99 11.81 3.76
CA GLN A 40 6.14 12.62 2.88
C GLN A 40 4.68 12.62 3.34
N VAL A 41 4.15 11.52 3.87
CA VAL A 41 2.76 11.45 4.37
C VAL A 41 2.49 12.54 5.41
N LYS A 42 3.46 12.89 6.25
CA LYS A 42 3.31 13.97 7.25
C LYS A 42 2.97 15.32 6.65
N LEU A 43 3.32 15.57 5.39
CA LEU A 43 2.98 16.80 4.67
C LEU A 43 1.50 16.87 4.26
N TRP A 44 0.78 15.76 4.35
CA TRP A 44 -0.64 15.64 3.97
C TRP A 44 -1.57 15.65 5.18
N GLU A 45 -1.01 15.74 6.39
CA GLU A 45 -1.75 15.84 7.65
C GLU A 45 -1.89 17.31 8.08
N PRO A 46 -3.03 17.73 8.66
CA PRO A 46 -4.26 16.95 8.91
C PRO A 46 -5.18 16.82 7.67
N PRO A 47 -6.13 15.86 7.65
CA PRO A 47 -6.41 14.83 8.67
C PRO A 47 -5.43 13.64 8.68
N LEU A 48 -5.40 12.88 9.80
CA LEU A 48 -4.53 11.72 9.99
C LEU A 48 -4.63 10.72 8.83
N VAL A 49 -3.48 10.33 8.28
CA VAL A 49 -3.40 9.26 7.30
C VAL A 49 -3.26 7.94 8.05
N HIS A 50 -4.21 7.04 7.81
CA HIS A 50 -4.32 5.79 8.56
C HIS A 50 -3.46 4.68 7.95
N ASN A 51 -3.39 4.66 6.62
CA ASN A 51 -2.72 3.60 5.89
C ASN A 51 -1.94 4.17 4.69
N LEU A 52 -0.74 3.64 4.49
CA LEU A 52 0.14 3.90 3.37
C LEU A 52 0.33 2.58 2.60
N ILE A 53 -0.29 2.50 1.42
CA ILE A 53 -0.17 1.32 0.55
C ILE A 53 0.86 1.60 -0.53
N ILE A 54 2.04 0.99 -0.46
CA ILE A 54 3.06 1.14 -1.51
C ILE A 54 2.85 0.02 -2.52
N ALA A 55 2.42 0.38 -3.73
CA ALA A 55 2.12 -0.57 -4.79
C ALA A 55 3.22 -0.57 -5.85
N THR A 56 3.68 -1.76 -6.24
CA THR A 56 4.65 -1.93 -7.32
C THR A 56 4.33 -3.14 -8.19
N SER A 57 4.67 -3.05 -9.48
CA SER A 57 4.65 -4.18 -10.42
C SER A 57 5.89 -5.08 -10.30
N GLY A 58 6.79 -4.77 -9.36
CA GLY A 58 7.98 -5.55 -9.07
C GLY A 58 7.92 -6.18 -7.68
N ARG A 59 9.10 -6.38 -7.08
CA ARG A 59 9.26 -6.93 -5.72
C ARG A 59 9.79 -5.86 -4.75
N PHE A 60 9.69 -6.15 -3.47
CA PHE A 60 10.36 -5.40 -2.40
C PHE A 60 11.64 -6.14 -1.98
N THR A 61 12.65 -5.41 -1.54
CA THR A 61 13.82 -6.03 -0.89
C THR A 61 13.45 -6.53 0.50
N THR A 62 14.18 -7.52 1.03
CA THR A 62 13.98 -8.04 2.39
C THR A 62 14.10 -6.92 3.43
N ASP A 63 15.05 -6.00 3.22
CA ASP A 63 15.25 -4.86 4.12
C ASP A 63 14.05 -3.90 4.12
N ALA A 64 13.46 -3.64 2.95
CA ALA A 64 12.24 -2.84 2.85
C ALA A 64 11.06 -3.50 3.58
N ILE A 65 10.91 -4.81 3.44
CA ILE A 65 9.86 -5.60 4.13
C ILE A 65 10.08 -5.54 5.64
N GLY A 66 11.27 -5.90 6.12
CA GLY A 66 11.58 -5.94 7.55
C GLY A 66 11.47 -4.57 8.21
N TRP A 67 11.82 -3.50 7.51
CA TRP A 67 11.62 -2.15 8.01
C TRP A 67 10.13 -1.79 8.13
N ALA A 68 9.32 -2.11 7.13
CA ALA A 68 7.87 -1.85 7.17
C ALA A 68 7.17 -2.66 8.27
N GLU A 69 7.55 -3.92 8.45
CA GLU A 69 7.06 -4.77 9.54
C GLU A 69 7.44 -4.20 10.91
N SER A 70 8.71 -3.86 11.12
CA SER A 70 9.17 -3.25 12.37
C SER A 70 8.47 -1.91 12.67
N HIS A 71 8.24 -1.09 11.63
CA HIS A 71 7.47 0.15 11.76
C HIS A 71 6.04 -0.12 12.24
N ASN A 72 5.38 -1.12 11.66
CA ASN A 72 4.00 -1.51 12.00
C ASN A 72 3.90 -2.14 13.40
N ASP A 73 4.85 -3.01 13.77
CA ASP A 73 4.89 -3.68 15.07
C ASP A 73 5.09 -2.69 16.23
N ALA A 74 5.81 -1.59 15.98
CA ALA A 74 5.94 -0.48 16.91
C ALA A 74 4.64 0.34 17.08
N GLY A 75 3.57 0.01 16.33
CA GLY A 75 2.28 0.70 16.40
C GLY A 75 2.28 2.09 15.77
N ASN A 76 3.26 2.38 14.91
CA ASN A 76 3.34 3.68 14.24
C ASN A 76 2.22 3.89 13.22
N VAL A 77 1.93 5.17 12.95
CA VAL A 77 0.97 5.60 11.93
C VAL A 77 1.64 6.49 10.87
N PRO A 78 1.34 6.30 9.58
CA PRO A 78 0.37 5.35 9.01
C PRO A 78 0.84 3.89 9.06
N ARG A 79 -0.11 2.94 9.15
CA ARG A 79 0.21 1.52 8.92
C ARG A 79 0.67 1.34 7.47
N ILE A 80 1.72 0.56 7.25
CA ILE A 80 2.32 0.35 5.94
C ILE A 80 1.85 -0.98 5.37
N ASP A 81 1.27 -0.96 4.18
CA ASP A 81 0.96 -2.14 3.38
C ASP A 81 1.83 -2.14 2.11
N LEU A 82 2.61 -3.21 1.92
CA LEU A 82 3.43 -3.40 0.72
C LEU A 82 2.68 -4.31 -0.27
N TRP A 83 2.34 -3.79 -1.44
CA TRP A 83 1.65 -4.54 -2.49
C TRP A 83 2.61 -4.79 -3.65
N ALA A 84 3.11 -6.02 -3.73
CA ALA A 84 4.00 -6.45 -4.81
C ALA A 84 3.18 -6.92 -6.04
N ASP A 85 3.89 -7.32 -7.10
CA ASP A 85 3.32 -7.95 -8.30
C ASP A 85 2.25 -9.01 -7.98
N ASN A 86 2.54 -9.95 -7.08
CA ASN A 86 1.62 -11.02 -6.69
C ASN A 86 0.31 -10.48 -6.08
N ASP A 87 0.37 -9.38 -5.32
CA ASP A 87 -0.82 -8.76 -4.74
C ASP A 87 -1.69 -8.10 -5.80
N LEU A 88 -1.05 -7.44 -6.77
CA LEU A 88 -1.74 -6.83 -7.91
C LEU A 88 -2.37 -7.90 -8.80
N GLU A 89 -1.67 -8.99 -9.10
CA GLU A 89 -2.22 -10.12 -9.84
C GLU A 89 -3.45 -10.71 -9.14
N ARG A 90 -3.37 -10.93 -7.82
CA ARG A 90 -4.50 -11.41 -7.03
C ARG A 90 -5.68 -10.43 -7.07
N LEU A 91 -5.41 -9.13 -6.98
CA LEU A 91 -6.46 -8.09 -7.03
C LEU A 91 -7.14 -8.04 -8.41
N LEU A 92 -6.36 -8.18 -9.49
CA LEU A 92 -6.85 -8.21 -10.86
C LEU A 92 -7.64 -9.49 -11.16
N ALA A 93 -7.20 -10.64 -10.64
CA ALA A 93 -7.92 -11.91 -10.76
C ALA A 93 -9.33 -11.85 -10.13
N GLN A 94 -9.48 -11.09 -9.03
CA GLN A 94 -10.79 -10.84 -8.40
C GLN A 94 -11.66 -9.85 -9.19
N LYS A 95 -11.08 -9.10 -10.14
CA LYS A 95 -11.76 -8.06 -10.92
C LYS A 95 -11.48 -8.22 -12.42
N PRO A 96 -11.92 -9.34 -13.03
CA PRO A 96 -11.62 -9.64 -14.44
C PRO A 96 -12.19 -8.60 -15.42
N HIS A 97 -13.26 -7.90 -15.04
CA HIS A 97 -13.82 -6.83 -15.84
C HIS A 97 -12.87 -5.62 -15.98
N ILE A 98 -12.05 -5.32 -14.96
CA ILE A 98 -11.05 -4.25 -15.03
C ILE A 98 -9.93 -4.65 -15.99
N VAL A 99 -9.47 -5.90 -15.91
CA VAL A 99 -8.46 -6.45 -16.82
C VAL A 99 -8.89 -6.31 -18.28
N ALA A 100 -10.14 -6.70 -18.58
CA ALA A 100 -10.69 -6.61 -19.93
C ALA A 100 -10.85 -5.15 -20.40
N ALA A 101 -11.36 -4.27 -19.54
CA ALA A 101 -11.64 -2.87 -19.89
C ALA A 101 -10.37 -2.04 -20.18
N PHE A 102 -9.28 -2.33 -19.48
CA PHE A 102 -8.04 -1.53 -19.56
C PHE A 102 -6.85 -2.26 -20.20
N GLY A 103 -7.07 -3.46 -20.75
CA GLY A 103 -6.02 -4.21 -21.45
C GLY A 103 -4.82 -4.57 -20.57
N LEU A 104 -5.06 -4.83 -19.28
CA LEU A 104 -4.02 -5.13 -18.30
C LEU A 104 -3.62 -6.60 -18.44
N ARG A 105 -2.61 -6.89 -19.25
CA ARG A 105 -2.04 -8.23 -19.43
C ARG A 105 -0.53 -8.21 -19.24
#